data_AF-A0AAD6XY81-F1
#
_entry.id   AF-A0AAD6XY81-F1
#
_cell.length_a   1.000
_cell.length_b   1.000
_cell.length_c   1.000
_cell.angle_alpha   90.00
_cell.angle_beta   90.00
_cell.angle_gamma   90.00
#
_symmetry.space_group_name_H-M   'P 1'
#
loop_
_entity.id
_entity.type
_entity.pdbx_description
1 polymer ?
#
loop_
_entity_poly.entity_id
_entity_poly.type
_entity_poly.pdbx_seq_one_letter_code
_entity_poly.pdbx_strand_id
1 'polypeptide(L)'
;MFPGEAARNQAPKVDIALLLTPSATLVAFIFNLLVLLDPVSLQSAQFAFLYVKPSGEADGPTLFLGLLGSCSRPDNEAQFNCTSMSFAPTYILSDYPAQQLLSPPPSSAGATIFITLSLVSSGIFFLAFLAMERGWSTRPFIKTLANFSGFIAWLCGICGFIIASVWFRKVADDFNEINGDDAPLVAVTGEAFTMGFVSIILGGLAVILSMITHIGKKKKKANPRPQYYA
;
A
#
# COMPACT_ATOMS: atom_id res chain seq x y z
N MET A 1 -7.07 -62.30 -4.01
CA MET A 1 -6.02 -61.26 -4.02
C MET A 1 -6.68 -60.02 -4.62
N PHE A 2 -7.11 -59.09 -3.78
CA PHE A 2 -7.96 -57.96 -4.19
C PHE A 2 -7.10 -56.76 -4.60
N PRO A 3 -7.20 -56.27 -5.85
CA PRO A 3 -6.60 -55.00 -6.26
C PRO A 3 -7.62 -53.90 -5.99
N GLY A 4 -7.61 -53.29 -4.80
CA GLY A 4 -8.69 -52.37 -4.43
C GLY A 4 -8.40 -51.29 -3.38
N GLU A 5 -7.16 -51.07 -2.97
CA GLU A 5 -6.86 -50.22 -1.80
C GLU A 5 -5.85 -49.10 -2.02
N ALA A 6 -5.49 -48.77 -3.25
CA ALA A 6 -4.53 -47.69 -3.55
C ALA A 6 -5.18 -46.33 -3.91
N ALA A 7 -6.50 -46.18 -3.76
CA ALA A 7 -7.23 -44.98 -4.19
C ALA A 7 -7.90 -44.20 -3.03
N ARG A 8 -7.52 -44.46 -1.78
CA ARG A 8 -8.09 -43.76 -0.61
C ARG A 8 -7.03 -42.82 -0.02
N ASN A 9 -7.33 -41.52 -0.04
CA ASN A 9 -6.65 -40.44 0.71
C ASN A 9 -5.56 -39.62 -0.01
N GLN A 10 -5.84 -39.12 -1.22
CA GLN A 10 -5.34 -37.81 -1.60
C GLN A 10 -6.46 -36.79 -1.39
N ALA A 11 -6.67 -36.42 -0.11
CA ALA A 11 -7.41 -35.20 0.19
C ALA A 11 -6.78 -34.07 -0.62
N PRO A 12 -7.57 -33.18 -1.27
CA PRO A 12 -7.01 -32.04 -1.95
C PRO A 12 -6.25 -31.23 -0.90
N LYS A 13 -4.92 -31.27 -0.95
CA LYS A 13 -4.10 -30.33 -0.21
C LYS A 13 -4.48 -28.97 -0.77
N VAL A 14 -5.38 -28.27 -0.07
CA VAL A 14 -5.59 -26.85 -0.29
C VAL A 14 -4.23 -26.24 -0.02
N ASP A 15 -3.50 -25.90 -1.08
CA ASP A 15 -2.23 -25.23 -0.97
C ASP A 15 -2.54 -23.91 -0.24
N ILE A 16 -2.10 -23.78 1.01
CA ILE A 16 -2.35 -22.61 1.86
C ILE A 16 -1.97 -21.32 1.12
N ALA A 17 -0.94 -21.39 0.27
CA ALA A 17 -0.52 -20.33 -0.63
C ALA A 17 -1.62 -19.84 -1.59
N LEU A 18 -2.51 -20.71 -2.06
CA LEU A 18 -3.61 -20.40 -2.98
C LEU A 18 -4.70 -19.55 -2.32
N LEU A 19 -4.95 -19.77 -1.03
CA LEU A 19 -5.94 -19.02 -0.25
C LEU A 19 -5.34 -17.72 0.31
N LEU A 20 -4.07 -17.77 0.71
CA LEU A 20 -3.40 -16.64 1.37
C LEU A 20 -2.97 -15.54 0.37
N THR A 21 -2.62 -15.90 -0.87
CA THR A 21 -2.19 -14.93 -1.88
C THR A 21 -3.28 -13.89 -2.22
N PRO A 22 -4.52 -14.26 -2.59
CA PRO A 22 -5.54 -13.27 -2.97
C PRO A 22 -6.00 -12.42 -1.80
N SER A 23 -6.07 -13.00 -0.59
CA SER A 23 -6.43 -12.26 0.62
C SER A 23 -5.35 -11.26 1.01
N ALA A 24 -4.08 -11.66 1.03
CA ALA A 24 -2.96 -10.75 1.30
C ALA A 24 -2.86 -9.64 0.24
N THR A 25 -3.07 -9.96 -1.03
CA THR A 25 -3.08 -8.97 -2.13
C THR A 25 -4.21 -7.96 -1.95
N LEU A 26 -5.41 -8.43 -1.58
CA LEU A 26 -6.56 -7.56 -1.36
C LEU A 26 -6.34 -6.60 -0.19
N VAL A 27 -5.80 -7.10 0.93
CA VAL A 27 -5.50 -6.25 2.10
C VAL A 27 -4.41 -5.24 1.77
N ALA A 28 -3.33 -5.65 1.09
CA ALA A 28 -2.28 -4.73 0.63
C ALA A 28 -2.85 -3.67 -0.33
N PHE A 29 -3.72 -4.07 -1.27
CA PHE A 29 -4.39 -3.15 -2.17
C PHE A 29 -5.23 -2.11 -1.42
N ILE A 30 -6.03 -2.54 -0.44
CA ILE A 30 -6.85 -1.65 0.38
C ILE A 30 -5.97 -0.68 1.17
N PHE A 31 -4.89 -1.15 1.81
CA PHE A 31 -4.00 -0.26 2.56
C PHE A 31 -3.27 0.74 1.66
N ASN A 32 -2.78 0.33 0.47
CA ASN A 32 -2.24 1.29 -0.50
C ASN A 32 -3.28 2.31 -0.95
N LEU A 33 -4.54 1.89 -1.11
CA LEU A 33 -5.63 2.79 -1.48
C LEU A 33 -5.90 3.82 -0.37
N LEU A 34 -5.95 3.39 0.89
CA LEU A 34 -6.16 4.29 2.03
C LEU A 34 -5.00 5.28 2.17
N VAL A 35 -3.77 4.80 2.08
CA VAL A 35 -2.55 5.63 2.11
C VAL A 35 -2.54 6.67 1.00
N LEU A 36 -3.06 6.33 -0.19
CA LEU A 36 -3.17 7.27 -1.30
C LEU A 36 -4.30 8.29 -1.05
N LEU A 37 -5.48 7.85 -0.63
CA LEU A 37 -6.67 8.70 -0.44
C LEU A 37 -6.63 9.63 0.79
N ASP A 38 -5.65 9.45 1.65
CA ASP A 38 -5.42 10.23 2.84
C ASP A 38 -5.14 11.72 2.59
N PRO A 39 -5.51 12.63 3.52
CA PRO A 39 -6.63 12.61 4.48
C PRO A 39 -7.97 13.05 3.84
N VAL A 40 -7.93 13.41 2.54
CA VAL A 40 -9.02 14.11 1.84
C VAL A 40 -10.30 13.27 1.78
N SER A 41 -10.19 11.95 1.64
CA SER A 41 -11.38 11.09 1.47
C SER A 41 -11.99 10.60 2.78
N LEU A 42 -11.20 10.45 3.85
CA LEU A 42 -11.64 9.81 5.08
C LEU A 42 -12.09 10.80 6.15
N GLN A 43 -11.76 12.10 5.98
CA GLN A 43 -12.02 13.17 6.96
C GLN A 43 -11.58 12.81 8.40
N SER A 44 -10.71 11.81 8.53
CA SER A 44 -10.25 11.30 9.81
C SER A 44 -8.79 11.64 9.95
N ALA A 45 -8.51 12.39 11.00
CA ALA A 45 -7.19 12.81 11.45
C ALA A 45 -6.18 11.65 11.59
N GLN A 46 -6.68 10.42 11.78
CA GLN A 46 -5.86 9.27 12.15
C GLN A 46 -4.99 8.76 11.02
N PHE A 47 -5.36 9.02 9.76
CA PHE A 47 -4.72 8.36 8.64
C PHE A 47 -3.58 9.21 8.04
N ALA A 48 -3.49 10.52 8.30
CA ALA A 48 -2.51 11.40 7.67
C ALA A 48 -1.03 10.95 7.80
N PHE A 49 -0.20 11.29 6.80
CA PHE A 49 1.24 11.04 6.85
C PHE A 49 1.95 11.94 7.86
N LEU A 50 1.54 13.20 7.91
CA LEU A 50 2.05 14.20 8.81
C LEU A 50 0.85 14.96 9.34
N TYR A 51 0.81 15.17 10.66
CA TYR A 51 -0.13 16.10 11.24
C TYR A 51 0.56 17.05 12.19
N VAL A 52 0.13 18.31 12.14
CA VAL A 52 0.56 19.36 13.05
C VAL A 52 -0.54 19.51 14.08
N LYS A 53 -0.18 19.48 15.36
CA LYS A 53 -1.11 19.64 16.48
C LYS A 53 -0.54 20.59 17.52
N PRO A 54 -1.40 21.21 18.35
CA PRO A 54 -0.93 21.98 19.49
C PRO A 54 -0.10 21.14 20.47
N SER A 55 0.90 21.75 21.08
CA SER A 55 1.70 21.15 22.16
C SER A 55 0.92 21.27 23.48
N GLY A 56 0.35 20.14 23.94
CA GLY A 56 -0.40 20.06 25.20
C GLY A 56 -1.90 19.82 25.01
N GLU A 57 -2.69 20.22 26.03
CA GLU A 57 -4.15 20.05 26.06
C GLU A 57 -4.92 21.27 25.51
N ALA A 58 -4.21 22.28 25.01
CA ALA A 58 -4.83 23.46 24.45
C ALA A 58 -5.56 23.12 23.15
N ASP A 59 -6.77 23.67 22.99
CA ASP A 59 -7.46 23.66 21.71
C ASP A 59 -6.70 24.56 20.72
N GLY A 60 -6.52 24.09 19.49
CA GLY A 60 -5.70 24.79 18.53
C GLY A 60 -5.74 24.19 17.13
N PRO A 61 -5.14 24.90 16.16
CA PRO A 61 -5.24 24.53 14.77
C PRO A 61 -4.51 23.21 14.52
N THR A 62 -5.20 22.30 13.84
CA THR A 62 -4.67 21.03 13.40
C THR A 62 -4.59 20.98 11.88
N LEU A 63 -3.46 20.49 11.37
CA LEU A 63 -3.19 20.33 9.95
C LEU A 63 -2.90 18.87 9.68
N PHE A 64 -3.52 18.31 8.65
CA PHE A 64 -3.33 16.95 8.19
C PHE A 64 -2.83 16.99 6.77
N LEU A 65 -1.66 16.41 6.53
CA LEU A 65 -1.00 16.37 5.23
C LEU A 65 -0.96 14.94 4.73
N GLY A 66 -1.43 14.75 3.50
CA GLY A 66 -1.37 13.48 2.76
C GLY A 66 -0.70 13.67 1.41
N LEU A 67 -0.69 12.60 0.61
CA LEU A 67 -0.01 12.61 -0.70
C LEU A 67 -0.79 13.38 -1.78
N LEU A 68 -2.12 13.41 -1.67
CA LEU A 68 -3.02 13.99 -2.67
C LEU A 68 -3.61 15.34 -2.25
N GLY A 69 -3.41 15.75 -1.00
CA GLY A 69 -3.97 16.99 -0.47
C GLY A 69 -3.76 17.14 1.02
N SER A 70 -4.43 18.14 1.59
CA SER A 70 -4.39 18.44 3.01
C SER A 70 -5.79 18.74 3.54
N CYS A 71 -5.98 18.53 4.83
CA CYS A 71 -7.12 19.04 5.56
C CYS A 71 -6.62 19.89 6.71
N SER A 72 -7.21 21.07 6.92
CA SER A 72 -6.98 21.89 8.10
C SER A 72 -8.24 22.00 8.92
N ARG A 73 -8.07 22.20 10.22
CA ARG A 73 -9.15 22.42 11.16
C ARG A 73 -8.69 23.47 12.18
N PRO A 74 -9.36 24.62 12.30
CA PRO A 74 -8.90 25.71 13.17
C PRO A 74 -9.01 25.38 14.66
N ASP A 75 -10.07 24.64 15.07
CA ASP A 75 -10.33 24.27 16.46
C ASP A 75 -10.93 22.85 16.55
N ASN A 76 -10.89 22.21 17.72
CA ASN A 76 -11.38 20.85 17.96
C ASN A 76 -12.90 20.66 17.80
N GLU A 77 -13.66 21.73 17.63
CA GLU A 77 -15.10 21.69 17.31
C GLU A 77 -15.40 22.09 15.85
N ALA A 78 -14.45 22.72 15.16
CA ALA A 78 -14.65 23.24 13.82
C ALA A 78 -14.81 22.12 12.76
N GLN A 79 -15.34 22.44 11.59
CA GLN A 79 -15.38 21.50 10.47
C GLN A 79 -14.02 21.41 9.78
N PHE A 80 -13.72 20.24 9.19
CA PHE A 80 -12.51 20.07 8.38
C PHE A 80 -12.64 20.82 7.06
N ASN A 81 -11.61 21.60 6.71
CA ASN A 81 -11.47 22.24 5.41
C ASN A 81 -10.39 21.49 4.61
N CYS A 82 -10.82 20.67 3.66
CA CYS A 82 -9.95 19.84 2.85
C CYS A 82 -9.75 20.41 1.43
N THR A 83 -8.54 20.28 0.91
CA THR A 83 -8.25 20.62 -0.48
C THR A 83 -8.72 19.51 -1.43
N SER A 84 -8.94 19.87 -2.69
CA SER A 84 -9.28 18.87 -3.72
C SER A 84 -8.09 17.95 -3.99
N MET A 85 -8.37 16.68 -4.23
CA MET A 85 -7.35 15.68 -4.57
C MET A 85 -6.60 16.09 -5.85
N SER A 86 -5.27 16.20 -5.76
CA SER A 86 -4.40 16.57 -6.87
C SER A 86 -3.06 15.84 -6.80
N PHE A 87 -2.49 15.50 -7.96
CA PHE A 87 -1.11 14.99 -8.06
C PHE A 87 -0.05 16.06 -7.80
N ALA A 88 -0.45 17.33 -7.86
CA ALA A 88 0.31 18.49 -7.41
C ALA A 88 -0.54 19.21 -6.36
N PRO A 89 -0.56 18.70 -5.11
CA PRO A 89 -1.41 19.27 -4.08
C PRO A 89 -0.98 20.69 -3.77
N THR A 90 -1.94 21.59 -3.61
CA THR A 90 -1.73 22.88 -2.96
C THR A 90 -2.20 22.75 -1.51
N TYR A 91 -1.35 23.12 -0.56
CA TYR A 91 -1.70 23.09 0.85
C TYR A 91 -2.11 24.49 1.32
N ILE A 92 -3.20 24.56 2.08
CA ILE A 92 -3.66 25.82 2.68
C ILE A 92 -2.87 26.02 3.96
N LEU A 93 -1.91 26.94 3.91
CA LEU A 93 -0.92 27.17 4.97
C LEU A 93 -1.04 28.56 5.60
N SER A 94 -2.10 29.31 5.29
CA SER A 94 -2.28 30.71 5.67
C SER A 94 -2.11 30.96 7.17
N ASP A 95 -2.46 29.97 8.00
CA ASP A 95 -2.53 30.09 9.45
C ASP A 95 -1.30 29.50 10.18
N TYR A 96 -0.34 28.93 9.45
CA TYR A 96 0.81 28.22 10.03
C TYR A 96 2.13 28.96 9.84
N PRO A 97 2.97 29.04 10.89
CA PRO A 97 4.35 29.49 10.72
C PRO A 97 5.11 28.50 9.81
N ALA A 98 6.06 29.02 9.02
CA ALA A 98 6.91 28.22 8.13
C ALA A 98 6.22 27.51 6.94
N GLN A 99 5.32 28.24 6.26
CA GLN A 99 4.62 27.80 5.03
C GLN A 99 5.54 27.20 3.94
N GLN A 100 6.79 27.68 3.86
CA GLN A 100 7.75 27.24 2.83
C GLN A 100 8.23 25.79 3.04
N LEU A 101 8.29 25.31 4.30
CA LEU A 101 8.72 23.94 4.61
C LEU A 101 7.62 22.91 4.38
N LEU A 102 6.38 23.34 4.62
CA LEU A 102 5.20 22.51 4.47
C LEU A 102 4.73 22.45 3.01
N SER A 103 5.31 23.25 2.12
CA SER A 103 5.02 23.20 0.69
C SER A 103 5.51 21.88 0.06
N PRO A 104 4.71 21.22 -0.79
CA PRO A 104 5.10 19.95 -1.36
C PRO A 104 6.28 20.17 -2.33
N PRO A 105 7.42 19.49 -2.15
CA PRO A 105 8.50 19.56 -3.12
C PRO A 105 8.10 18.83 -4.39
N PRO A 106 8.75 19.11 -5.54
CA PRO A 106 8.51 18.37 -6.78
C PRO A 106 8.75 16.85 -6.63
N SER A 107 9.49 16.40 -5.61
CA SER A 107 9.68 14.98 -5.30
C SER A 107 8.44 14.28 -4.73
N SER A 108 7.48 14.99 -4.16
CA SER A 108 6.23 14.39 -3.64
C SER A 108 5.34 13.86 -4.78
N ALA A 109 5.35 14.54 -5.93
CA ALA A 109 4.68 14.07 -7.15
C ALA A 109 5.21 12.68 -7.58
N GLY A 110 6.52 12.45 -7.41
CA GLY A 110 7.14 11.15 -7.66
C GLY A 110 6.54 10.03 -6.79
N ALA A 111 6.40 10.27 -5.49
CA ALA A 111 5.81 9.30 -4.56
C ALA A 111 4.37 8.94 -4.96
N THR A 112 3.55 9.95 -5.28
CA THR A 112 2.15 9.76 -5.69
C THR A 112 2.06 8.95 -6.99
N ILE A 113 2.93 9.22 -7.96
CA ILE A 113 3.01 8.45 -9.21
C ILE A 113 3.37 6.99 -8.95
N PHE A 114 4.41 6.72 -8.16
CA PHE A 114 4.84 5.35 -7.84
C PHE A 114 3.78 4.56 -7.09
N ILE A 115 3.09 5.18 -6.11
CA ILE A 115 2.02 4.53 -5.36
C ILE A 115 0.80 4.28 -6.26
N THR A 116 0.44 5.23 -7.14
CA THR A 116 -0.64 5.04 -8.11
C THR A 116 -0.34 3.90 -9.07
N LEU A 117 0.89 3.83 -9.59
CA LEU A 117 1.33 2.75 -10.47
C LEU A 117 1.34 1.39 -9.75
N SER A 118 1.73 1.38 -8.47
CA SER A 118 1.63 0.22 -7.60
C SER A 118 0.18 -0.26 -7.47
N LEU A 119 -0.75 0.66 -7.24
CA LEU A 119 -2.17 0.37 -7.07
C LEU A 119 -2.81 -0.22 -8.33
N VAL A 120 -2.57 0.40 -9.49
CA VAL A 120 -3.07 -0.10 -10.78
C VAL A 120 -2.49 -1.49 -11.08
N SER A 121 -1.18 -1.66 -10.89
CA SER A 121 -0.49 -2.93 -11.14
C SER A 121 -0.95 -4.04 -10.18
N SER A 122 -1.24 -3.69 -8.92
CA SER A 122 -1.80 -4.61 -7.91
C SER A 122 -3.23 -5.02 -8.27
N GLY A 123 -4.06 -4.10 -8.75
CA GLY A 123 -5.39 -4.41 -9.27
C GLY A 123 -5.36 -5.39 -10.44
N ILE A 124 -4.45 -5.17 -11.41
CA ILE A 124 -4.22 -6.09 -12.53
C ILE A 124 -3.77 -7.46 -12.01
N PHE A 125 -2.84 -7.49 -11.05
CA PHE A 125 -2.37 -8.74 -10.44
C PHE A 125 -3.50 -9.52 -9.79
N PHE A 126 -4.33 -8.85 -8.99
CA PHE A 126 -5.49 -9.45 -8.32
C PHE A 126 -6.50 -10.03 -9.33
N LEU A 127 -6.88 -9.25 -10.34
CA LEU A 127 -7.82 -9.69 -11.38
C LEU A 127 -7.27 -10.87 -12.19
N ALA A 128 -5.97 -10.82 -12.54
CA ALA A 128 -5.32 -11.91 -13.26
C ALA A 128 -5.25 -13.19 -12.41
N PHE A 129 -4.99 -13.07 -11.10
CA PHE A 129 -5.00 -14.20 -10.18
C PHE A 129 -6.39 -14.83 -10.07
N LEU A 130 -7.45 -14.02 -9.91
CA LEU A 130 -8.84 -14.50 -9.90
C LEU A 130 -9.22 -15.20 -11.22
N ALA A 131 -8.81 -14.66 -12.36
CA ALA A 131 -9.07 -15.25 -13.67
C ALA A 131 -8.38 -16.61 -13.86
N MET A 132 -7.20 -16.80 -13.26
CA MET A 132 -6.50 -18.09 -13.25
C MET A 132 -7.20 -19.11 -12.36
N GLU A 133 -7.62 -18.72 -11.16
CA GLU A 133 -8.30 -19.60 -10.20
C GLU A 133 -9.66 -20.09 -10.73
N ARG A 134 -10.43 -19.22 -11.39
CA ARG A 134 -11.70 -19.61 -12.03
C ARG A 134 -11.54 -20.39 -13.34
N GLY A 135 -10.32 -20.60 -13.81
CA GLY A 135 -10.06 -21.30 -15.07
C GLY A 135 -10.49 -20.51 -16.32
N TRP A 136 -10.84 -19.24 -16.19
CA TRP A 136 -11.31 -18.38 -17.30
C TRP A 136 -10.19 -18.09 -18.31
N SER A 137 -8.94 -18.16 -17.86
CA SER A 137 -7.79 -17.93 -18.71
C SER A 137 -6.73 -19.01 -18.57
N THR A 138 -6.59 -19.84 -19.60
CA THR A 138 -5.49 -20.79 -19.74
C THR A 138 -4.29 -20.19 -20.50
N ARG A 139 -4.42 -18.97 -21.03
CA ARG A 139 -3.42 -18.36 -21.90
C ARG A 139 -2.11 -18.12 -21.13
N PRO A 140 -0.96 -18.56 -21.69
CA PRO A 140 0.34 -18.41 -21.02
C PRO A 140 0.71 -16.94 -20.80
N PHE A 141 0.26 -16.06 -21.70
CA PHE A 141 0.48 -14.62 -21.59
C PHE A 141 -0.09 -14.02 -20.29
N ILE A 142 -1.30 -14.42 -19.90
CA ILE A 142 -1.97 -13.90 -18.70
C ILE A 142 -1.24 -14.35 -17.42
N LYS A 143 -0.64 -15.55 -17.43
CA LYS A 143 0.17 -16.07 -16.32
C LYS A 143 1.47 -15.28 -16.15
N THR A 144 2.14 -14.97 -17.26
CA THR A 144 3.36 -14.15 -17.25
C THR A 144 3.05 -12.73 -16.82
N LEU A 145 1.97 -12.15 -17.36
CA LEU A 145 1.54 -10.79 -17.03
C LEU A 145 1.18 -10.66 -15.54
N ALA A 146 0.46 -11.63 -14.96
CA ALA A 146 0.12 -11.64 -13.54
C ALA A 146 1.38 -11.61 -12.66
N ASN A 147 2.33 -12.52 -12.91
CA ASN A 147 3.54 -12.58 -12.09
C ASN A 147 4.39 -11.32 -12.21
N PHE A 148 4.47 -10.74 -13.41
CA PHE A 148 5.23 -9.53 -13.65
C PHE A 148 4.55 -8.29 -13.07
N SER A 149 3.22 -8.18 -13.18
CA SER A 149 2.45 -7.06 -12.64
C SER A 149 2.49 -7.05 -11.11
N GLY A 150 2.42 -8.20 -10.45
CA GLY A 150 2.56 -8.29 -8.99
C GLY A 150 3.94 -7.83 -8.51
N PHE A 151 5.01 -8.24 -9.20
CA PHE A 151 6.37 -7.82 -8.88
C PHE A 151 6.58 -6.31 -9.09
N ILE A 152 6.11 -5.76 -10.21
CA ILE A 152 6.14 -4.31 -10.47
C ILE A 152 5.34 -3.56 -9.41
N ALA A 153 4.13 -4.04 -9.09
CA ALA A 153 3.29 -3.42 -8.08
C ALA A 153 4.03 -3.28 -6.75
N TRP A 154 4.67 -4.35 -6.30
CA TRP A 154 5.41 -4.38 -5.05
C TRP A 154 6.62 -3.44 -5.06
N LEU A 155 7.44 -3.46 -6.12
CA LEU A 155 8.60 -2.57 -6.25
C LEU A 155 8.20 -1.09 -6.30
N CYS A 156 7.20 -0.74 -7.11
CA CYS A 156 6.69 0.63 -7.17
C CYS A 156 6.12 1.08 -5.82
N GLY A 157 5.45 0.17 -5.10
CA GLY A 157 4.94 0.45 -3.75
C GLY A 157 6.06 0.78 -2.77
N ILE A 158 7.14 -0.02 -2.77
CA ILE A 158 8.33 0.24 -1.95
C ILE A 158 8.96 1.60 -2.31
N CYS A 159 9.23 1.85 -3.58
CA CYS A 159 9.86 3.10 -4.01
C CYS A 159 9.02 4.32 -3.61
N GLY A 160 7.72 4.29 -3.89
CA GLY A 160 6.82 5.39 -3.56
C GLY A 160 6.73 5.63 -2.05
N PHE A 161 6.63 4.57 -1.25
CA PHE A 161 6.60 4.67 0.20
C PHE A 161 7.91 5.19 0.79
N ILE A 162 9.06 4.75 0.29
CA ILE A 162 10.36 5.25 0.75
C ILE A 162 10.46 6.76 0.48
N ILE A 163 10.13 7.21 -0.73
CA ILE A 163 10.15 8.64 -1.09
C ILE A 163 9.24 9.43 -0.16
N ALA A 164 7.99 8.97 0.03
CA ALA A 164 7.05 9.60 0.95
C ALA A 164 7.62 9.65 2.39
N SER A 165 8.21 8.56 2.87
CA SER A 165 8.73 8.46 4.24
C SER A 165 9.90 9.36 4.52
N VAL A 166 10.86 9.44 3.61
CA VAL A 166 12.00 10.34 3.75
C VAL A 166 11.51 11.79 3.77
N TRP A 167 10.56 12.12 2.89
CA TRP A 167 10.06 13.48 2.79
C TRP A 167 9.29 13.93 4.02
N PHE A 168 8.21 13.23 4.37
CA PHE A 168 7.35 13.64 5.49
C PHE A 168 8.06 13.61 6.85
N ARG A 169 8.98 12.66 7.06
CA ARG A 169 9.82 12.65 8.28
C ARG A 169 10.71 13.88 8.32
N LYS A 170 11.39 14.18 7.22
CA LYS A 170 12.23 15.38 7.11
C LYS A 170 11.43 16.66 7.34
N VAL A 171 10.23 16.78 6.78
CA VAL A 171 9.37 17.95 7.01
C VAL A 171 8.95 18.06 8.48
N ALA A 172 8.66 16.94 9.15
CA ALA A 172 8.36 16.94 10.58
C ALA A 172 9.56 17.42 11.42
N ASP A 173 10.74 16.88 11.13
CA ASP A 173 11.99 17.23 11.83
C ASP A 173 12.34 18.70 11.60
N ASP A 174 12.36 19.17 10.34
CA ASP A 174 12.67 20.56 9.97
C ASP A 174 11.63 21.54 10.59
N PHE A 175 10.35 21.15 10.66
CA PHE A 175 9.31 21.96 11.31
C PHE A 175 9.54 22.08 12.82
N ASN A 176 9.84 20.97 13.50
CA ASN A 176 10.07 20.98 14.94
C ASN A 176 11.37 21.72 15.30
N GLU A 177 12.43 21.58 14.50
CA GLU A 177 13.70 22.28 14.70
C GLU A 177 13.54 23.81 14.65
N ILE A 178 12.74 24.31 13.70
CA ILE A 178 12.55 25.75 13.51
C ILE A 178 11.63 26.37 14.57
N ASN A 179 10.65 25.62 15.05
CA ASN A 179 9.74 26.13 16.09
C ASN A 179 10.33 25.98 17.51
N GLY A 180 11.27 25.06 17.72
CA GLY A 180 11.91 24.80 19.02
C GLY A 180 11.06 23.94 19.96
N ASP A 181 11.67 23.50 21.07
CA ASP A 181 11.05 22.54 22.00
C ASP A 181 9.81 23.10 22.75
N ASP A 182 9.75 24.41 22.95
CA ASP A 182 8.63 25.12 23.63
C ASP A 182 7.59 25.67 22.64
N ALA A 183 7.61 25.20 21.39
CA ALA A 183 6.68 25.65 20.35
C ALA A 183 5.23 25.32 20.71
N PRO A 184 4.26 26.21 20.42
CA PRO A 184 2.84 25.93 20.61
C PRO A 184 2.29 24.86 19.65
N LEU A 185 3.05 24.50 18.60
CA LEU A 185 2.66 23.54 17.58
C LEU A 185 3.80 22.53 17.36
N VAL A 186 3.45 21.25 17.27
CA VAL A 186 4.39 20.15 17.00
C VAL A 186 3.92 19.35 15.79
N ALA A 187 4.86 19.04 14.90
CA ALA A 187 4.63 18.17 13.75
C ALA A 187 4.96 16.73 14.11
N VAL A 188 4.04 15.81 13.85
CA VAL A 188 4.17 14.39 14.17
C VAL A 188 3.77 13.54 12.95
N THR A 189 4.56 12.50 12.67
CA THR A 189 4.23 11.53 11.63
C THR A 189 3.03 10.66 12.04
N GLY A 190 2.07 10.44 11.15
CA GLY A 190 0.86 9.66 11.45
C GLY A 190 0.84 8.23 10.96
N GLU A 191 -0.32 7.58 11.11
CA GLU A 191 -0.49 6.13 10.94
C GLU A 191 -0.47 5.65 9.48
N ALA A 192 -0.55 6.56 8.49
CA ALA A 192 -0.30 6.20 7.09
C ALA A 192 1.05 5.48 6.90
N PHE A 193 2.04 5.78 7.74
CA PHE A 193 3.31 5.05 7.73
C PHE A 193 3.16 3.59 8.09
N THR A 194 2.44 3.30 9.17
CA THR A 194 2.16 1.94 9.61
C THR A 194 1.41 1.18 8.51
N MET A 195 0.38 1.79 7.93
CA MET A 195 -0.43 1.16 6.88
C MET A 195 0.35 0.91 5.59
N GLY A 196 1.16 1.88 5.15
CA GLY A 196 2.02 1.71 3.99
C GLY A 196 3.07 0.61 4.21
N PHE A 197 3.66 0.53 5.40
CA PHE A 197 4.61 -0.52 5.74
C PHE A 197 3.95 -1.91 5.76
N VAL A 198 2.79 -2.04 6.39
CA VAL A 198 2.03 -3.31 6.41
C VAL A 198 1.63 -3.73 5.00
N SER A 199 1.20 -2.78 4.15
CA SER A 199 0.91 -3.02 2.74
C SER A 199 2.10 -3.60 1.98
N ILE A 200 3.31 -3.05 2.18
CA ILE A 200 4.54 -3.55 1.54
C ILE A 200 4.84 -4.99 1.95
N ILE A 201 4.72 -5.31 3.24
CA ILE A 201 4.97 -6.66 3.76
C ILE A 201 3.97 -7.65 3.15
N LEU A 202 2.67 -7.33 3.19
CA LEU A 202 1.62 -8.19 2.67
C LEU A 202 1.72 -8.36 1.15
N GLY A 203 2.01 -7.28 0.42
CA GLY A 203 2.26 -7.31 -1.01
C GLY A 203 3.46 -8.19 -1.37
N GLY A 204 4.56 -8.06 -0.64
CA GLY A 204 5.75 -8.89 -0.84
C GLY A 204 5.48 -10.36 -0.58
N LEU A 205 4.77 -10.67 0.51
CA LEU A 205 4.36 -12.04 0.84
C LEU A 205 3.49 -12.65 -0.28
N ALA A 206 2.51 -11.90 -0.80
CA ALA A 206 1.66 -12.35 -1.89
C ALA A 206 2.45 -12.64 -3.17
N VAL A 207 3.41 -11.78 -3.53
CA VAL A 207 4.28 -11.98 -4.70
C VAL A 207 5.15 -13.21 -4.53
N ILE A 208 5.79 -13.40 -3.38
CA ILE A 208 6.66 -14.54 -3.09
C ILE A 208 5.86 -15.86 -3.16
N LEU A 209 4.67 -15.91 -2.54
CA LEU A 209 3.81 -17.09 -2.56
C LEU A 209 3.34 -17.43 -3.99
N SER A 210 2.97 -16.41 -4.77
CA SER A 210 2.63 -16.58 -6.20
C SER A 210 3.79 -17.18 -7.00
N MET A 211 5.02 -16.72 -6.79
CA MET A 211 6.19 -17.26 -7.49
C MET A 211 6.48 -18.73 -7.12
N ILE A 212 6.41 -19.07 -5.82
CA ILE A 212 6.68 -20.44 -5.33
C ILE A 212 5.68 -21.43 -5.94
N THR A 213 4.39 -21.09 -5.96
CA THR A 213 3.34 -21.97 -6.51
C THR A 213 3.53 -22.22 -8.02
N HIS A 214 3.99 -21.21 -8.77
CA HIS A 214 4.29 -21.35 -10.19
C HIS A 214 5.50 -22.26 -10.46
N ILE A 215 6.57 -22.15 -9.67
CA ILE A 215 7.77 -23.00 -9.82
C ILE A 215 7.46 -24.47 -9.50
N GLY A 216 6.69 -24.72 -8.44
CA GLY A 216 6.28 -26.08 -8.05
C GLY A 216 5.49 -26.81 -9.15
N LYS A 217 4.60 -26.09 -9.86
CA LYS A 217 3.84 -26.65 -10.99
C LYS A 217 4.72 -26.96 -12.22
N LYS A 218 5.75 -26.14 -12.51
CA LYS A 218 6.69 -26.43 -13.61
C LYS A 218 7.51 -27.70 -13.35
N LYS A 219 8.02 -27.90 -12.14
CA LYS A 219 8.81 -29.11 -11.79
C LYS A 219 8.00 -30.40 -11.92
N LYS A 220 6.71 -30.40 -11.54
CA LYS A 220 5.83 -31.58 -11.70
C LYS A 220 5.58 -31.94 -13.16
N LYS A 221 5.54 -30.97 -14.08
CA LYS A 221 5.38 -31.24 -15.52
C LYS A 221 6.66 -31.74 -16.20
N ALA A 222 7.83 -31.38 -15.68
CA ALA A 222 9.13 -31.76 -16.23
C ALA A 222 9.59 -33.17 -15.82
N ASN A 223 8.92 -33.81 -14.87
CA ASN A 223 9.18 -35.20 -14.48
C ASN A 223 7.90 -36.05 -14.65
N PRO A 224 7.49 -36.34 -15.90
CA PRO A 224 6.49 -37.36 -16.13
C PRO A 224 7.12 -38.68 -15.69
N ARG A 225 6.73 -39.21 -14.52
CA ARG A 225 7.13 -40.58 -14.15
C ARG A 225 6.74 -41.48 -15.33
N PRO A 226 7.65 -42.35 -15.81
CA PRO A 226 7.29 -43.28 -16.87
C PRO A 226 6.09 -44.09 -16.41
N GLN A 227 4.98 -43.95 -17.11
CA GLN A 227 3.87 -44.88 -17.00
C GLN A 227 4.39 -46.21 -17.52
N TYR A 228 4.80 -47.09 -16.61
CA TYR A 228 4.97 -48.50 -16.91
C TYR A 228 3.58 -49.03 -17.26
N TYR A 229 3.30 -49.13 -18.56
CA TYR A 229 2.20 -49.93 -19.07
C TYR A 229 2.54 -51.40 -18.79
N ALA A 230 1.69 -52.07 -18.03
CA ALA A 230 1.67 -53.51 -17.82
C ALA A 230 0.47 -54.11 -18.53
#